data_AF-A0A0S8KJW1-F1
#
_entry.id   AF-A0A0S8KJW1-F1
#
_cell.length_a   1.000
_cell.length_b   1.000
_cell.length_c   1.000
_cell.angle_alpha   90.00
_cell.angle_beta   90.00
_cell.angle_gamma   90.00
#
_symmetry.space_group_name_H-M   'P 1'
#
loop_
_entity.id
_entity.type
_entity.pdbx_description
1 polymer ?
#
loop_
_entity_poly.entity_id
_entity_poly.type
_entity_poly.pdbx_seq_one_letter_code
_entity_poly.pdbx_strand_id
1 'polypeptide(L)' 'MIHYRTFSDYKWFGWHPRTVLQRWDRVRQSAQDFANQLNDEDIVAITESAYGNSPYGFAVTVWYRQK' A
#
# COMPACT_ATOMS: atom_id res chain seq x y z
N MET A 1 -5.72 12.35 -16.80
CA MET A 1 -6.57 12.20 -15.59
C MET A 1 -5.72 11.56 -14.49
N ILE A 2 -5.92 11.88 -13.20
CA ILE A 2 -5.17 11.23 -12.11
C ILE A 2 -6.02 10.07 -11.57
N HIS A 3 -5.41 8.89 -11.52
CA HIS A 3 -5.97 7.66 -10.99
C HIS A 3 -5.27 7.28 -9.69
N TYR A 4 -5.89 6.41 -8.91
CA TYR A 4 -5.26 5.85 -7.71
C TYR A 4 -5.57 4.37 -7.56
N ARG A 5 -4.64 3.64 -6.95
CA ARG A 5 -4.82 2.25 -6.53
C ARG A 5 -4.33 2.08 -5.11
N THR A 6 -5.21 1.56 -4.24
CA THR A 6 -4.90 1.33 -2.83
C THR A 6 -4.72 -0.16 -2.56
N PHE A 7 -3.64 -0.49 -1.86
CA PHE A 7 -3.28 -1.81 -1.38
C PHE A 7 -3.46 -1.81 0.13
N SER A 8 -4.19 -2.79 0.67
CA SER A 8 -4.35 -2.95 2.12
C SER A 8 -4.48 -4.42 2.46
N ASP A 9 -3.98 -4.80 3.64
CA ASP A 9 -4.14 -6.14 4.19
C ASP A 9 -4.90 -6.05 5.52
N TYR A 10 -6.11 -5.49 5.47
CA TYR A 10 -6.96 -5.43 6.65
C TYR A 10 -7.49 -6.83 6.98
N LYS A 11 -6.96 -7.46 8.04
CA LYS A 11 -7.54 -8.70 8.60
C LYS A 11 -7.59 -8.63 10.12
N TRP A 12 -8.75 -9.02 10.65
CA TRP A 12 -9.12 -9.00 12.07
C TRP A 12 -8.63 -10.20 12.90
N PHE A 13 -7.84 -11.13 12.33
CA PHE A 13 -7.56 -12.41 13.00
C PHE A 13 -6.08 -12.62 13.40
N GLY A 14 -5.90 -13.02 14.67
CA GLY A 14 -4.79 -13.81 15.22
C GLY A 14 -3.42 -13.12 15.31
N TRP A 15 -3.01 -12.69 16.50
CA TRP A 15 -1.91 -11.72 16.70
C TRP A 15 -0.55 -12.31 17.07
N HIS A 16 0.47 -11.94 16.30
CA HIS A 16 1.87 -11.85 16.75
C HIS A 16 2.50 -10.59 16.12
N PRO A 17 3.14 -9.67 16.86
CA PRO A 17 3.63 -8.38 16.32
C PRO A 17 4.55 -8.51 15.09
N ARG A 18 5.37 -9.57 15.03
CA ARG A 18 6.19 -9.89 13.86
C ARG A 18 5.37 -10.12 12.59
N THR A 19 4.18 -10.70 12.69
CA THR A 19 3.33 -10.94 11.51
C THR A 19 2.70 -9.64 11.01
N VAL A 20 2.51 -8.64 11.86
CA VAL A 20 2.01 -7.31 11.45
C VAL A 20 3.03 -6.61 10.55
N LEU A 21 4.31 -6.56 10.96
CA LEU A 21 5.37 -5.95 10.16
C LEU A 21 5.54 -6.66 8.81
N GLN A 22 5.58 -7.99 8.81
CA GLN A 22 5.66 -8.78 7.58
C GLN A 22 4.48 -8.51 6.63
N ARG A 23 3.29 -8.27 7.17
CA ARG A 23 2.11 -7.93 6.37
C ARG A 23 2.22 -6.52 5.78
N TRP A 24 2.70 -5.55 6.55
CA TRP A 24 2.96 -4.20 6.04
C TRP A 24 3.99 -4.22 4.91
N ASP A 25 5.07 -4.99 5.08
CA ASP A 25 6.09 -5.16 4.03
C ASP A 25 5.50 -5.83 2.79
N ARG A 26 4.59 -6.80 2.94
CA ARG A 26 3.86 -7.39 1.80
C ARG A 26 2.98 -6.37 1.08
N VAL A 27 2.29 -5.49 1.82
CA VAL A 27 1.46 -4.43 1.22
C VAL A 27 2.34 -3.42 0.48
N ARG A 28 3.49 -3.02 1.05
CA ARG A 28 4.48 -2.19 0.36
C ARG A 28 4.98 -2.84 -0.92
N GLN A 29 5.42 -4.09 -0.82
CA GLN A 29 5.91 -4.86 -1.97
C GLN A 29 4.85 -4.92 -3.08
N SER A 30 3.59 -5.17 -2.74
CA SER A 30 2.50 -5.21 -3.73
C SER A 30 2.28 -3.85 -4.41
N ALA A 31 2.41 -2.75 -3.67
CA ALA A 31 2.34 -1.41 -4.21
C ALA A 31 3.55 -1.08 -5.09
N GLN A 32 4.76 -1.49 -4.69
CA GLN A 32 5.98 -1.37 -5.49
C GLN A 32 5.90 -2.18 -6.79
N ASP A 33 5.41 -3.43 -6.73
CA ASP A 33 5.27 -4.28 -7.90
C ASP A 33 4.29 -3.67 -8.91
N PHE A 34 3.23 -3.02 -8.42
CA PHE A 34 2.32 -2.26 -9.28
C PHE A 34 2.97 -0.97 -9.81
N ALA A 35 3.71 -0.24 -8.98
CA ALA A 35 4.44 0.95 -9.42
C ALA A 35 5.46 0.63 -10.52
N ASN A 36 6.18 -0.50 -10.41
CA ASN A 36 7.15 -0.97 -11.41
C ASN A 36 6.51 -1.38 -12.75
N GLN A 37 5.19 -1.61 -12.78
CA GLN A 37 4.44 -1.84 -14.03
C GLN A 37 4.07 -0.53 -14.73
N LEU A 38 4.18 0.60 -14.03
CA LEU A 38 3.95 1.94 -14.58
C LEU A 38 5.29 2.54 -15.02
N ASN A 39 5.25 3.52 -15.92
CA ASN A 39 6.43 4.33 -16.16
C ASN A 39 6.66 5.24 -14.96
N ASP A 40 7.91 5.43 -14.54
CA ASP A 40 8.26 6.28 -13.40
C ASP A 40 7.72 7.72 -13.54
N GLU A 41 7.66 8.23 -14.78
CA GLU A 41 7.13 9.57 -15.08
C GLU A 41 5.60 9.69 -14.87
N ASP A 42 4.88 8.57 -14.88
CA ASP A 42 3.44 8.53 -14.70
C ASP A 42 3.05 8.44 -13.22
N ILE A 43 3.99 8.12 -12.32
CA ILE A 43 3.75 8.07 -10.87
C ILE A 43 3.77 9.49 -10.30
N VAL A 44 2.64 9.89 -9.70
CA VAL A 44 2.50 11.21 -9.07
C VAL A 44 2.96 11.16 -7.61
N ALA A 45 2.54 10.13 -6.88
CA ALA A 45 2.87 9.96 -5.47
C ALA A 45 2.58 8.52 -5.00
N ILE A 46 3.30 8.09 -3.96
CA ILE A 46 2.98 6.87 -3.21
C ILE A 46 2.80 7.29 -1.75
N THR A 47 1.63 7.05 -1.18
CA THR A 47 1.27 7.47 0.18
C THR A 47 0.96 6.26 1.05
N GLU A 48 1.61 6.16 2.20
CA GLU A 48 1.30 5.16 3.23
C GLU A 48 0.36 5.74 4.29
N SER A 49 -0.65 4.97 4.69
CA SER A 49 -1.61 5.35 5.73
C SER A 49 -1.81 4.21 6.71
N ALA A 50 -1.59 4.52 7.99
CA ALA A 50 -1.98 3.66 9.09
C ALA A 50 -3.31 4.17 9.67
N TYR A 51 -4.33 3.32 9.73
CA TYR A 51 -5.64 3.65 10.28
C TYR A 51 -5.55 3.77 11.82
N GLY A 52 -5.19 4.96 12.33
CA GLY A 52 -5.28 5.34 13.75
C GLY A 52 -4.48 4.47 14.73
N ASN A 53 -4.96 4.36 15.99
CA ASN A 53 -4.41 3.48 17.05
C ASN A 53 -4.46 1.97 16.71
N SER A 54 -4.89 1.62 15.50
CA SER A 54 -4.99 0.27 15.02
C SER A 54 -3.79 -0.05 14.11
N PRO A 55 -2.73 -0.69 14.64
CA PRO A 55 -1.67 -1.31 13.81
C PRO A 55 -2.18 -2.36 12.79
N TYR A 56 -3.49 -2.64 12.79
CA TYR A 56 -4.19 -3.62 11.98
C TYR A 56 -4.62 -3.08 10.62
N GLY A 57 -4.66 -1.76 10.45
CA GLY A 57 -5.02 -1.11 9.19
C GLY A 57 -3.82 -0.39 8.62
N PHE A 58 -3.10 -1.04 7.72
CA PHE A 58 -2.07 -0.39 6.91
C PHE A 58 -2.47 -0.45 5.46
N ALA A 59 -2.37 0.69 4.78
CA ALA A 59 -2.65 0.81 3.37
C ALA A 59 -1.57 1.64 2.67
N VAL A 60 -1.24 1.26 1.44
CA VAL A 60 -0.37 2.02 0.54
C VAL A 60 -1.19 2.39 -0.69
N THR A 61 -1.23 3.68 -1.03
CA THR A 61 -1.95 4.18 -2.20
C THR A 61 -0.97 4.74 -3.20
N VAL A 62 -1.03 4.25 -4.44
CA VAL A 62 -0.26 4.74 -5.59
C VAL A 62 -1.16 5.66 -6.40
N TRP A 63 -0.75 6.91 -6.56
CA TRP A 63 -1.40 7.92 -7.39
C TRP A 63 -0.63 8.02 -8.71
N TYR A 64 -1.31 7.88 -9.84
CA TYR A 64 -0.67 7.81 -11.15
C TYR A 64 -1.49 8.46 -12.25
N ARG A 65 -0.85 8.77 -13.37
CA ARG A 65 -1.48 9.29 -14.59
C ARG A 65 -1.60 8.14 -15.59
N GLN A 66 -2.78 7.96 -16.16
CA GLN A 66 -2.98 7.08 -17.30
C GLN A 66 -3.13 7.99 -18.53
N LYS A 67 -2.22 7.85 -19.49
CA LYS A 67 -2.28 8.54 -20.78
C LYS A 67 -3.34 7.90 -21.68
#